data_AF-A0A673NJ31-F1
#
_entry.id   AF-A0A673NJ31-F1
#
_cell.length_a   1.000
_cell.length_b   1.000
_cell.length_c   1.000
_cell.angle_alpha   90.00
_cell.angle_beta   90.00
_cell.angle_gamma   90.00
#
_symmetry.space_group_name_H-M   'P 1'
#
loop_
_entity.id
_entity.type
_entity.pdbx_description
1 polymer ?
#
loop_
_entity_poly.entity_id
_entity_poly.type
_entity_poly.pdbx_seq_one_letter_code
_entity_poly.pdbx_strand_id
1 'polypeptide(L)'
;MVFQGEPQHTNVCFWYIPPSLRLLPDGEEKRQRLHKVAPKIKAMMMECGTTMVGYQPQGDKVNFFRMVVSNPAVTRSDIDFLINEIERLGQDL
;
A
#
# COMPACT_ATOMS: atom_id res chain seq x y z
N MET A 1 9.66 10.45 7.23
CA MET A 1 8.96 9.61 6.25
C MET A 1 8.12 10.57 5.41
N VAL A 2 8.37 10.64 4.11
CA VAL A 2 7.85 11.72 3.25
C VAL A 2 6.54 11.24 2.63
N PHE A 3 5.42 11.88 3.01
CA PHE A 3 4.10 11.71 2.37
C PHE A 3 3.73 12.89 1.48
N GLN A 4 4.40 14.02 1.68
CA GLN A 4 4.31 15.25 0.90
C GLN A 4 5.75 15.63 0.52
N GLY A 5 6.21 15.13 -0.63
CA GLY A 5 7.57 15.31 -1.14
C GLY A 5 8.13 14.06 -1.81
N GLU A 6 9.28 14.18 -2.45
CA GLU A 6 9.94 13.06 -3.13
C GLU A 6 10.68 12.15 -2.15
N PRO A 7 10.64 10.82 -2.34
CA PRO A 7 11.44 9.88 -1.58
C PRO A 7 12.94 10.22 -1.67
N GLN A 8 13.58 10.46 -0.53
CA GLN A 8 15.03 10.72 -0.44
C GLN A 8 15.88 9.44 -0.39
N HIS A 9 15.23 8.28 -0.37
CA HIS A 9 15.87 6.96 -0.39
C HIS A 9 14.91 5.98 -1.10
N THR A 10 15.18 4.68 -1.04
CA THR A 10 14.42 3.65 -1.77
C THR A 10 13.10 3.29 -1.10
N ASN A 11 12.70 4.06 -0.08
CA ASN A 11 11.46 3.88 0.67
C ASN A 11 10.36 4.71 0.02
N VAL A 12 9.39 4.04 -0.61
CA VAL A 12 8.19 4.67 -1.18
C VAL A 12 6.99 4.36 -0.27
N CYS A 13 6.35 5.40 0.26
CA CYS A 13 5.23 5.27 1.19
C CYS A 13 3.93 5.71 0.49
N PHE A 14 2.92 4.85 0.46
CA PHE A 14 1.67 5.14 -0.23
C PHE A 14 0.48 4.39 0.38
N TRP A 15 -0.71 4.94 0.17
CA TRP A 15 -1.98 4.22 0.39
C TRP A 15 -2.51 3.70 -0.93
N TYR A 16 -3.05 2.49 -0.91
CA TYR A 16 -3.97 2.04 -1.95
C TYR A 16 -5.39 2.45 -1.55
N ILE A 17 -6.09 3.17 -2.42
CA ILE A 17 -7.49 3.58 -2.19
C ILE A 17 -8.40 2.70 -3.05
N PRO A 18 -9.13 1.76 -2.44
CA PRO A 18 -10.03 0.88 -3.18
C PRO A 18 -11.20 1.69 -3.77
N PRO A 19 -11.83 1.20 -4.85
CA PRO A 19 -12.94 1.89 -5.52
C PRO A 19 -14.04 2.37 -4.56
N SER A 20 -14.39 1.56 -3.55
CA SER A 20 -15.42 1.87 -2.55
C SER A 20 -15.10 3.09 -1.66
N LEU A 21 -13.83 3.50 -1.57
CA LEU A 21 -13.36 4.62 -0.75
C LEU A 21 -12.97 5.86 -1.56
N ARG A 22 -12.88 5.77 -2.89
CA ARG A 22 -12.45 6.91 -3.74
C ARG A 22 -13.43 8.07 -3.71
N LEU A 23 -14.74 7.77 -3.64
CA LEU A 23 -15.81 8.78 -3.60
C LEU A 23 -16.18 9.23 -2.18
N LEU A 24 -15.63 8.58 -1.15
CA LEU A 24 -15.90 8.94 0.24
C LEU A 24 -15.11 10.22 0.59
N PRO A 25 -15.75 11.26 1.15
CA PRO A 25 -15.05 12.46 1.57
C PRO A 25 -14.06 12.14 2.69
N ASP A 26 -13.01 12.95 2.77
CA ASP A 26 -12.02 12.80 3.83
C ASP A 26 -12.67 13.07 5.19
N GLY A 27 -12.44 12.16 6.13
CA GLY A 27 -13.08 12.20 7.44
C GLY A 27 -12.75 10.94 8.24
N GLU A 28 -13.31 10.86 9.45
CA GLU A 28 -13.02 9.76 10.36
C GLU A 28 -13.43 8.40 9.80
N GLU A 29 -14.58 8.33 9.13
CA GLU A 29 -15.05 7.09 8.50
C GLU A 29 -14.06 6.58 7.44
N LYS A 30 -13.65 7.46 6.50
CA LYS A 30 -12.69 7.10 5.46
C LYS A 30 -11.36 6.66 6.08
N ARG A 31 -10.89 7.36 7.11
CA ARG A 31 -9.66 7.04 7.83
C ARG A 31 -9.73 5.66 8.47
N GLN A 32 -10.81 5.34 9.18
CA GLN A 32 -11.01 4.04 9.82
C GLN A 32 -11.13 2.89 8.81
N ARG A 33 -11.83 3.11 7.69
CA ARG A 33 -11.92 2.10 6.61
C ARG A 33 -10.57 1.91 5.93
N LEU A 34 -9.87 2.99 5.60
CA LEU A 34 -8.54 2.96 4.98
C LEU A 34 -7.51 2.26 5.87
N HIS A 35 -7.58 2.44 7.20
CA HIS A 35 -6.72 1.73 8.16
C HIS A 35 -6.79 0.20 8.01
N LYS A 36 -7.93 -0.34 7.58
CA LYS A 36 -8.14 -1.79 7.41
C LYS A 36 -7.70 -2.31 6.04
N VAL A 37 -7.43 -1.44 5.06
CA VAL A 37 -7.10 -1.84 3.68
C VAL A 37 -5.76 -2.55 3.61
N ALA A 38 -4.67 -1.92 4.09
CA ALA A 38 -3.33 -2.50 3.98
C ALA A 38 -3.18 -3.86 4.68
N PRO A 39 -3.71 -4.07 5.92
CA PRO A 39 -3.71 -5.39 6.54
C PRO A 39 -4.45 -6.48 5.73
N LYS A 40 -5.61 -6.15 5.13
CA LYS A 40 -6.37 -7.10 4.31
C LYS A 40 -5.61 -7.52 3.06
N ILE A 41 -5.07 -6.55 2.33
CA ILE A 41 -4.25 -6.82 1.14
C ILE A 41 -3.01 -7.64 1.52
N LYS A 42 -2.35 -7.32 2.63
CA LYS A 42 -1.19 -8.08 3.12
C LYS A 42 -1.56 -9.54 3.44
N ALA A 43 -2.70 -9.79 4.06
CA ALA A 43 -3.17 -11.15 4.35
C ALA A 43 -3.38 -11.96 3.07
N MET A 44 -4.11 -11.41 2.09
CA MET A 44 -4.32 -12.09 0.80
C MET A 44 -3.01 -12.28 0.02
N MET A 45 -2.11 -11.31 0.08
CA MET A 45 -0.78 -11.39 -0.52
C MET A 45 0.06 -12.51 0.10
N MET A 46 -0.04 -12.72 1.42
CA MET A 46 0.60 -13.85 2.11
C MET A 46 -0.01 -15.19 1.72
N GLU A 47 -1.33 -15.27 1.56
CA GLU A 47 -2.03 -16.49 1.13
C GLU A 47 -1.68 -16.86 -0.32
N CYS A 48 -1.60 -15.89 -1.23
CA CYS A 48 -1.19 -16.12 -2.62
C CYS A 48 0.30 -16.43 -2.76
N GLY A 49 1.15 -15.93 -1.86
CA GLY A 49 2.60 -16.16 -1.88
C GLY A 49 3.35 -15.52 -3.05
N THR A 50 2.73 -14.55 -3.75
CA THR A 50 3.26 -13.95 -4.98
C THR A 50 4.31 -12.87 -4.72
N THR A 51 4.05 -11.97 -3.77
CA THR A 51 4.96 -10.89 -3.38
C THR A 51 4.78 -10.53 -1.91
N MET A 52 5.62 -9.66 -1.35
CA MET A 52 5.48 -9.18 0.02
C MET A 52 5.93 -7.73 0.15
N VAL A 53 5.02 -6.86 0.59
CA VAL A 53 5.32 -5.47 0.99
C VAL A 53 4.96 -5.25 2.46
N GLY A 54 5.69 -4.39 3.16
CA GLY A 54 5.39 -4.01 4.53
C GLY A 54 4.31 -2.93 4.62
N TYR A 55 3.61 -2.87 5.74
CA TYR A 55 2.74 -1.74 6.08
C TYR A 55 2.94 -1.35 7.54
N GLN A 56 2.68 -0.08 7.87
CA GLN A 56 2.65 0.39 9.25
C GLN A 56 1.78 1.65 9.37
N PRO A 57 1.27 1.97 10.57
CA PRO A 57 0.77 3.31 10.89
C PRO A 57 1.95 4.23 11.30
N GLN A 58 1.75 5.54 11.26
CA GLN A 58 2.74 6.51 11.77
C GLN A 58 2.09 7.81 12.23
N GLY A 59 2.13 8.09 13.54
CA GLY A 59 1.53 9.29 14.11
C GLY A 59 0.03 9.33 13.85
N ASP A 60 -0.44 10.38 13.18
CA ASP A 60 -1.83 10.58 12.76
C ASP A 60 -2.23 9.78 11.50
N LYS A 61 -1.27 9.12 10.84
CA LYS A 61 -1.46 8.38 9.59
C LYS A 61 -1.82 6.93 9.87
N VAL A 62 -2.93 6.52 9.28
CA VAL A 62 -3.39 5.12 9.29
C VAL A 62 -2.50 4.23 8.42
N ASN A 63 -2.65 2.92 8.53
CA ASN A 63 -1.82 1.94 7.82
C ASN A 63 -1.63 2.30 6.35
N PHE A 64 -0.36 2.47 5.95
CA PHE A 64 0.10 2.69 4.58
C PHE A 64 1.15 1.64 4.24
N PHE A 65 1.35 1.39 2.94
CA PHE A 65 2.42 0.53 2.47
C PHE A 65 3.76 1.26 2.47
N ARG A 66 4.81 0.58 2.91
CA ARG A 66 6.21 1.02 2.75
C ARG A 66 6.94 0.05 1.84
N MET A 67 7.02 0.40 0.56
CA MET A 67 7.85 -0.33 -0.40
C MET A 67 9.31 0.08 -0.21
N VAL A 68 10.20 -0.91 -0.19
CA VAL A 68 11.64 -0.69 -0.07
C VAL A 68 12.32 -1.45 -1.20
N VAL A 69 13.08 -0.74 -2.02
CA VAL A 69 13.90 -1.35 -3.08
C VAL A 69 15.34 -1.42 -2.59
N SER A 70 15.82 -2.61 -2.26
CA SER A 70 17.22 -2.81 -1.84
C SER A 70 17.89 -3.98 -2.56
N ASN A 71 17.10 -4.89 -3.13
CA ASN A 71 17.60 -6.04 -3.86
C ASN A 71 17.99 -5.63 -5.29
N PRO A 72 19.27 -5.79 -5.71
CA PRO A 72 19.72 -5.44 -7.05
C PRO A 72 19.08 -6.28 -8.16
N ALA A 73 18.48 -7.43 -7.84
CA ALA A 73 17.76 -8.26 -8.79
C ALA A 73 16.37 -7.70 -9.15
N VAL A 74 15.88 -6.66 -8.43
CA VAL A 74 14.59 -6.04 -8.74
C VAL A 74 14.66 -5.33 -10.08
N THR A 75 13.76 -5.72 -10.97
CA THR A 75 13.55 -5.11 -12.26
C THR A 75 12.34 -4.18 -12.23
N ARG A 76 12.17 -3.39 -13.29
CA ARG A 76 10.95 -2.57 -13.46
C ARG A 76 9.68 -3.43 -13.46
N SER A 77 9.71 -4.59 -14.11
CA SER A 77 8.56 -5.50 -14.17
C SER A 77 8.14 -6.02 -12.79
N ASP A 78 9.06 -6.16 -11.84
CA ASP A 78 8.72 -6.57 -10.48
C ASP A 78 7.97 -5.46 -9.73
N ILE A 79 8.33 -4.20 -9.99
CA ILE A 79 7.62 -3.03 -9.44
C ILE A 79 6.24 -2.92 -10.09
N ASP A 80 6.16 -3.05 -11.41
CA ASP A 80 4.88 -3.04 -12.14
C ASP A 80 3.96 -4.18 -11.63
N PHE A 81 4.51 -5.38 -11.41
CA PHE A 81 3.79 -6.51 -10.84
C PHE A 81 3.28 -6.21 -9.42
N LEU A 82 4.11 -5.62 -8.55
CA LEU A 82 3.71 -5.28 -7.19
C LEU A 82 2.51 -4.32 -7.16
N ILE A 83 2.51 -3.30 -8.03
CA ILE A 83 1.39 -2.35 -8.12
C ILE A 83 0.13 -3.05 -8.63
N ASN A 84 0.26 -3.84 -9.71
CA ASN A 84 -0.86 -4.59 -10.28
C ASN A 84 -1.45 -5.60 -9.28
N GLU A 85 -0.60 -6.26 -8.49
CA GLU A 85 -1.03 -7.23 -7.49
C GLU A 85 -1.76 -6.56 -6.32
N ILE A 86 -1.30 -5.40 -5.87
CA ILE A 86 -2.02 -4.60 -4.85
C ILE A 86 -3.39 -4.16 -5.38
N GLU A 87 -3.47 -3.71 -6.64
CA GLU A 87 -4.74 -3.32 -7.25
C GLU A 87 -5.69 -4.51 -7.39
N ARG A 88 -5.21 -5.65 -7.91
CA ARG A 88 -5.99 -6.89 -8.05
C ARG A 88 -6.54 -7.37 -6.71
N LEU A 89 -5.71 -7.41 -5.68
CA LEU A 89 -6.11 -7.84 -4.33
C LEU A 89 -7.02 -6.81 -3.65
N GLY A 90 -6.88 -5.54 -3.97
CA GLY A 90 -7.63 -4.45 -3.37
C GLY A 90 -8.89 -4.05 -4.12
N GLN A 91 -9.19 -4.65 -5.28
CA GLN A 91 -10.28 -4.23 -6.15
C GLN A 91 -11.66 -4.36 -5.48
N ASP A 92 -11.85 -5.43 -4.71
CA ASP A 92 -13.12 -5.76 -4.05
C ASP A 92 -13.23 -5.22 -2.60
N LEU A 93 -12.34 -4.30 -2.20
CA LEU A 93 -12.27 -3.74 -0.84
C LEU A 93 -13.08 -2.45 -0.61
#